data_AF-A0A0H5QPW3-F1
#
_entry.id   AF-A0A0H5QPW3-F1
#
_cell.length_a   1.000
_cell.length_b   1.000
_cell.length_c   1.000
_cell.angle_alpha   90.00
_cell.angle_beta   90.00
_cell.angle_gamma   90.00
#
_symmetry.space_group_name_H-M   'P 1'
#
loop_
_entity.id
_entity.type
_entity.pdbx_description
1 polymer ?
#
loop_
_entity_poly.entity_id
_entity_poly.type
_entity_poly.pdbx_seq_one_letter_code
_entity_poly.pdbx_strand_id
1 'polypeptide(L)'
;MPHPIYGVPDHALEVVQLRLSLPSRRNDHLTTAELHGMSSTKRGSLWSMTETWSWSEQQDGLQPVDAISHALLAIVQDRPVTDGGLRASLIGESTQQDHLPL
;
A
#
# COMPACT_ATOMS: atom_id res chain seq x y z
N MET A 1 -34.43 -4.15 25.28
CA MET A 1 -33.65 -4.81 24.20
C MET A 1 -32.24 -4.24 24.26
N PRO A 2 -31.17 -5.04 24.33
CA PRO A 2 -29.83 -4.49 24.39
C PRO A 2 -29.51 -3.84 23.04
N HIS A 3 -29.13 -2.57 23.06
CA HIS A 3 -28.66 -1.84 21.89
C HIS A 3 -27.43 -2.55 21.31
N PRO A 4 -27.32 -2.72 19.98
CA PRO A 4 -26.05 -3.14 19.40
C PRO A 4 -25.02 -2.05 19.65
N ILE A 5 -24.00 -2.36 20.46
CA ILE A 5 -22.81 -1.52 20.59
C ILE A 5 -22.04 -1.70 19.28
N TYR A 6 -22.38 -0.91 18.27
CA TYR A 6 -21.48 -0.69 17.16
C TYR A 6 -20.37 0.22 17.68
N GLY A 7 -19.28 -0.36 18.18
CA GLY A 7 -18.04 0.38 18.39
C GLY A 7 -17.62 1.04 17.07
N VAL A 8 -16.87 2.14 17.15
CA VAL A 8 -16.31 2.81 15.97
C VAL A 8 -15.59 1.76 15.13
N PRO A 9 -15.88 1.64 13.81
CA PRO A 9 -15.25 0.63 12.98
C PRO A 9 -13.72 0.81 13.03
N ASP A 10 -13.05 -0.22 13.52
CA ASP A 10 -11.60 -0.28 13.56
C ASP A 10 -11.08 -0.53 12.13
N HIS A 11 -10.68 0.55 11.46
CA HIS A 11 -10.14 0.53 10.10
C HIS A 11 -8.64 0.23 10.08
N ALA A 12 -8.13 -0.55 11.05
CA ALA A 12 -6.74 -0.98 11.07
C ALA A 12 -6.37 -1.79 9.80
N LEU A 13 -5.16 -1.57 9.32
CA LEU A 13 -4.53 -2.37 8.27
C LEU A 13 -4.27 -3.78 8.81
N GLU A 14 -4.84 -4.79 8.15
CA GLU A 14 -4.72 -6.21 8.54
C GLU A 14 -3.86 -6.99 7.55
N VAL A 15 -4.11 -6.80 6.25
CA VAL A 15 -3.47 -7.59 5.18
C VAL A 15 -2.97 -6.65 4.08
N VAL A 16 -1.80 -6.96 3.55
CA VAL A 16 -1.28 -6.35 2.33
C VAL A 16 -1.28 -7.40 1.23
N GLN A 17 -1.88 -7.09 0.10
CA GLN A 17 -1.81 -7.92 -1.10
C GLN A 17 -0.83 -7.29 -2.09
N LEU A 18 0.19 -8.05 -2.48
CA LEU A 18 1.11 -7.70 -3.55
C LEU A 18 0.81 -8.59 -4.75
N ARG A 19 0.62 -7.96 -5.91
CA ARG A 19 0.60 -8.63 -7.21
C ARG A 19 1.74 -8.10 -8.06
N LEU A 20 2.65 -9.00 -8.42
CA LEU A 20 3.78 -8.69 -9.31
C LEU A 20 3.54 -9.34 -10.67
N SER A 21 3.43 -8.52 -11.70
CA SER A 21 3.40 -8.95 -13.10
C SER A 21 4.80 -8.88 -13.68
N LEU A 22 5.31 -10.03 -14.10
CA LEU A 22 6.66 -10.16 -14.68
C LEU A 22 6.68 -9.73 -16.16
N PRO A 23 7.85 -9.31 -16.67
CA PRO A 23 7.99 -8.87 -18.04
C PRO A 23 7.78 -10.03 -19.01
N SER A 24 6.93 -9.80 -20.01
CA SER A 24 6.58 -10.76 -21.05
C SER A 24 6.33 -10.04 -22.38
N ARG A 25 6.27 -10.80 -23.48
CA ARG A 25 5.90 -10.23 -24.79
C ARG A 25 4.46 -9.69 -24.83
N ARG A 26 3.59 -10.12 -23.92
CA ARG A 26 2.16 -9.74 -23.91
C ARG A 26 1.90 -8.40 -23.22
N ASN A 27 2.85 -7.93 -22.41
CA ASN A 27 2.78 -6.66 -21.68
C ASN A 27 4.00 -5.78 -22.00
N ASP A 28 4.48 -5.84 -23.25
CA ASP A 28 5.59 -5.01 -23.76
C ASP A 28 6.85 -5.03 -22.88
N HIS A 29 7.14 -6.17 -22.26
CA HIS A 29 8.28 -6.34 -21.35
C HIS A 29 8.26 -5.41 -20.12
N LEU A 30 7.07 -4.97 -19.70
CA LEU A 30 6.89 -4.18 -18.49
C LEU A 30 6.84 -5.06 -17.25
N THR A 31 7.43 -4.57 -16.17
CA THR A 31 7.20 -5.11 -14.82
C THR A 31 6.21 -4.20 -14.11
N THR A 32 5.17 -4.77 -13.50
CA THR A 32 4.15 -3.98 -12.79
C THR A 32 3.92 -4.57 -11.41
N ALA A 33 3.97 -3.72 -10.38
CA ALA A 33 3.62 -4.09 -9.02
C ALA A 33 2.35 -3.37 -8.59
N GLU A 34 1.38 -4.11 -8.07
CA GLU A 34 0.15 -3.60 -7.46
C GLU A 34 0.16 -3.98 -5.98
N LEU A 35 0.05 -3.00 -5.08
CA LEU A 35 -0.05 -3.20 -3.64
C LEU A 35 -1.40 -2.69 -3.14
N HIS A 36 -2.09 -3.49 -2.33
CA HIS A 36 -3.37 -3.12 -1.73
C HIS A 36 -3.35 -3.35 -0.22
N GLY A 37 -3.63 -2.29 0.53
CA GLY A 37 -3.84 -2.38 1.98
C GLY A 37 -5.30 -2.71 2.29
N MET A 38 -5.56 -3.77 3.05
CA MET A 38 -6.91 -4.24 3.37
C MET A 38 -7.19 -4.13 4.86
N SER A 39 -8.37 -3.63 5.21
CA SER A 39 -8.81 -3.53 6.61
C SER A 39 -9.47 -4.81 7.12
N SER A 40 -9.48 -4.96 8.44
CA SER A 40 -10.19 -6.03 9.17
C SER A 40 -11.68 -6.14 8.83
N THR A 41 -12.30 -5.00 8.50
CA THR A 41 -13.72 -4.93 8.13
C THR A 41 -14.01 -5.46 6.72
N LYS A 42 -12.98 -5.70 5.90
CA LYS A 42 -13.04 -6.26 4.53
C LYS A 42 -14.02 -5.55 3.58
N ARG A 43 -14.44 -4.31 3.88
CA ARG A 43 -15.39 -3.53 3.05
C ARG A 43 -14.76 -2.84 1.85
N GLY A 44 -13.43 -2.82 1.76
CA GLY A 44 -12.66 -2.22 0.65
C GLY A 44 -11.17 -2.11 0.99
N SER A 45 -10.35 -1.78 -0.01
CA SER A 45 -8.94 -1.44 0.20
C SER A 45 -8.83 -0.05 0.85
N LEU A 46 -7.99 0.06 1.88
CA LEU A 46 -7.63 1.32 2.54
C LEU A 46 -6.84 2.24 1.61
N TRP A 47 -5.99 1.64 0.77
CA TRP A 47 -5.19 2.32 -0.25
C TRP A 47 -4.78 1.30 -1.31
N SER A 48 -4.36 1.81 -2.47
CA SER A 48 -3.81 1.02 -3.57
C SER A 48 -2.65 1.78 -4.22
N MET A 49 -1.55 1.09 -4.45
CA MET A 49 -0.38 1.64 -5.14
C MET A 49 -0.06 0.79 -6.35
N THR A 50 0.19 1.43 -7.49
CA THR A 50 0.62 0.74 -8.71
C THR A 50 1.87 1.41 -9.24
N GLU A 51 2.91 0.62 -9.44
CA GLU A 51 4.16 1.05 -10.07
C GLU A 51 4.46 0.18 -11.27
N THR A 52 5.06 0.77 -12.30
CA THR A 52 5.42 0.09 -13.54
C THR A 52 6.79 0.52 -13.99
N TRP A 53 7.60 -0.45 -14.40
CA TRP A 53 8.96 -0.25 -14.87
C TRP A 53 9.14 -0.89 -16.23
N SER A 54 9.71 -0.11 -17.14
CA SER A 54 10.25 -0.59 -18.40
C SER A 54 11.57 -1.34 -18.21
N TRP A 55 11.97 -2.08 -19.22
CA TRP A 55 13.26 -2.75 -19.23
C TRP A 55 14.44 -1.74 -19.18
N SER A 56 14.32 -0.60 -19.85
CA SER A 56 15.35 0.45 -19.85
C SER A 56 15.56 1.05 -18.45
N GLU A 57 14.48 1.36 -17.72
CA GLU A 57 14.58 1.90 -16.36
C GLU A 57 15.29 0.92 -15.41
N GLN A 58 15.04 -0.38 -15.58
CA GLN A 58 15.74 -1.41 -14.80
C GLN A 58 17.23 -1.46 -15.13
N GLN A 59 17.61 -1.28 -16.39
CA GLN A 59 19.02 -1.19 -16.78
C GLN A 59 19.72 0.05 -16.20
N ASP A 60 18.97 1.13 -15.99
CA ASP A 60 19.44 2.36 -15.35
C ASP A 60 19.46 2.26 -13.81
N GLY A 61 19.15 1.09 -13.24
CA GLY A 61 19.24 0.80 -11.81
C GLY A 61 17.94 0.94 -11.02
N LEU A 62 16.82 1.28 -11.67
CA LEU A 62 15.50 1.33 -11.01
C LEU A 62 14.92 -0.08 -10.90
N GLN A 63 15.36 -0.82 -9.87
CA GLN A 63 14.96 -2.20 -9.66
C GLN A 63 13.59 -2.29 -8.94
N PRO A 64 12.59 -3.00 -9.50
CA PRO A 64 11.28 -3.18 -8.88
C PRO A 64 11.35 -3.79 -7.48
N VAL A 65 12.34 -4.66 -7.25
CA VAL A 65 12.56 -5.33 -5.96
C VAL A 65 12.89 -4.31 -4.86
N ASP A 66 13.67 -3.28 -5.16
CA ASP A 66 14.05 -2.25 -4.20
C ASP A 66 12.83 -1.40 -3.81
N ALA A 67 12.05 -0.98 -4.80
CA ALA A 67 10.81 -0.23 -4.59
C ALA A 67 9.79 -1.02 -3.76
N ILE A 68 9.56 -2.30 -4.09
CA ILE A 68 8.67 -3.19 -3.33
C ILE A 68 9.18 -3.39 -1.91
N SER A 69 10.48 -3.62 -1.72
CA SER A 69 11.07 -3.85 -0.40
C SER A 69 10.94 -2.61 0.48
N HIS A 70 11.18 -1.43 -0.09
CA HIS A 70 11.02 -0.15 0.59
C HIS A 70 9.55 0.08 0.98
N ALA A 71 8.61 -0.15 0.07
CA ALA A 71 7.19 -0.01 0.36
C ALA A 71 6.73 -0.97 1.48
N LEU A 72 7.13 -2.24 1.42
CA LEU A 72 6.79 -3.21 2.46
C LEU A 72 7.38 -2.81 3.82
N LEU A 73 8.61 -2.28 3.86
CA LEU A 73 9.20 -1.78 5.09
C LEU A 73 8.37 -0.65 5.69
N ALA A 74 8.04 0.36 4.89
CA ALA A 74 7.22 1.50 5.30
C ALA A 74 5.85 1.05 5.83
N ILE A 75 5.21 0.09 5.13
CA ILE A 75 3.92 -0.45 5.53
C ILE A 75 4.00 -1.20 6.87
N VAL A 76 5.04 -2.01 7.08
CA VAL A 76 5.21 -2.78 8.33
C VAL A 76 5.48 -1.86 9.52
N GLN A 77 6.24 -0.78 9.31
CA GLN A 77 6.60 0.18 10.36
C GLN A 77 5.43 1.07 10.75
N ASP A 78 4.78 1.71 9.77
CA ASP A 78 3.83 2.80 10.03
C ASP A 78 2.38 2.35 9.96
N ARG A 79 2.10 1.21 9.31
CA ARG A 79 0.76 0.62 9.14
C ARG A 79 -0.28 1.65 8.64
N PRO A 80 -0.05 2.27 7.48
CA PRO A 80 -0.92 3.34 6.98
C PRO A 80 -2.34 2.82 6.73
N VAL A 81 -3.31 3.59 7.20
CA VAL A 81 -4.75 3.31 7.04
C VAL A 81 -5.41 4.17 5.96
N THR A 82 -4.66 5.08 5.34
CA THR A 82 -5.11 5.97 4.26
C THR A 82 -4.04 6.10 3.17
N ASP A 83 -4.45 6.52 1.97
CA ASP A 83 -3.52 6.83 0.87
C ASP A 83 -2.51 7.92 1.24
N GLY A 84 -2.97 8.97 1.93
CA GLY A 84 -2.11 10.04 2.43
C GLY A 84 -1.07 9.55 3.44
N GLY A 85 -1.48 8.64 4.34
CA GLY A 85 -0.57 8.00 5.28
C GLY A 85 0.50 7.16 4.59
N LEU A 86 0.11 6.38 3.57
CA LEU A 86 1.07 5.59 2.78
C LEU A 86 2.10 6.49 2.10
N ARG A 87 1.66 7.58 1.46
CA ARG A 87 2.58 8.51 0.78
C ARG A 87 3.56 9.14 1.76
N ALA A 88 3.07 9.61 2.90
CA ALA A 88 3.91 10.19 3.95
C ALA A 88 4.97 9.19 4.44
N SER A 89 4.58 7.94 4.69
CA SER A 89 5.50 6.86 5.06
C SER A 89 6.57 6.60 4.01
N LEU A 90 6.22 6.64 2.71
CA LEU A 90 7.17 6.40 1.61
C LEU A 90 8.18 7.53 1.43
N ILE A 91 7.86 8.76 1.82
CA ILE A 91 8.76 9.92 1.72
C ILE A 91 9.47 10.25 3.04
N GLY A 92 9.19 9.50 4.11
CA GLY A 92 9.74 9.72 5.44
C GLY A 92 9.18 10.95 6.15
N GLU A 93 8.00 11.41 5.75
CA GLU A 93 7.29 12.48 6.46
C GLU A 93 6.51 11.89 7.63
N SER A 94 6.64 12.51 8.81
CA SER A 94 5.78 12.17 9.94
C SER A 94 4.35 12.50 9.56
N THR A 95 3.48 11.48 9.51
CA THR A 95 2.05 11.71 9.42
C THR A 95 1.64 12.53 10.65
N GLN A 96 1.23 13.79 10.45
CA GLN A 96 0.22 14.35 11.35
C GLN A 96 -1.02 13.48 11.12
N GLN A 97 -1.12 12.37 11.86
CA GLN A 97 -2.39 11.67 12.01
C GLN A 97 -3.31 12.69 12.67
N ASP A 98 -4.11 13.38 11.84
CA ASP A 98 -5.23 14.16 12.33
C ASP A 98 -6.02 13.23 13.24
N HIS A 99 -5.91 13.47 14.54
CA HIS A 99 -6.73 12.83 15.54
C HIS A 99 -8.18 13.05 15.09
N LEU A 100 -8.86 11.99 14.66
CA LEU A 100 -10.31 12.03 14.51
C LEU A 100 -10.87 12.56 15.83
N PRO A 101 -11.73 13.59 15.81
CA PRO A 101 -12.31 14.12 17.03
C PRO A 101 -13.03 13.00 17.76
N LEU A 102 -12.69 12.84 19.04
CA LEU A 102 -13.31 11.91 20.00
C LEU A 102 -14.83 12.09 20.06
#